data_AF-A0A0E3QJU0-F1
#
_entry.id   AF-A0A0E3QJU0-F1
#
_cell.length_a   1.000
_cell.length_b   1.000
_cell.length_c   1.000
_cell.angle_alpha   90.00
_cell.angle_beta   90.00
_cell.angle_gamma   90.00
#
_symmetry.space_group_name_H-M   'P 1'
#
loop_
_entity.id
_entity.type
_entity.pdbx_description
1 polymer ?
#
loop_
_entity_poly.entity_id
_entity_poly.type
_entity_poly.pdbx_seq_one_letter_code
_entity_poly.pdbx_strand_id
1 'polypeptide(L)'
;MFLSMMFMNYIIVLVSGTDGVAVYATGWRIATIATAHLMGMATAVISVCGTAIGAHDYIKAKVAPSYSIRLGFLIECVAGILIFAFSMPIVPIFTQSEGATHITGDLAHFLRVMCIFYPMLALGLFSSSFFQEAGKGLNSLIATLLRTTIFTPLFAALLAFIFNMGQAGAWWGLVIGNGIGSLLMYIWAEYFLRALLRTKYITRTEGTSA
;
A
#
# COMPACT_ATOMS: atom_id res chain seq x y z
N MET A 1 -10.86 -3.63 -1.10
CA MET A 1 -10.47 -3.27 0.28
C MET A 1 -11.39 -3.91 1.32
N PHE A 2 -12.72 -3.77 1.24
CA PHE A 2 -13.66 -4.42 2.17
C PHE A 2 -13.46 -5.94 2.30
N LEU A 3 -13.26 -6.64 1.18
CA LEU A 3 -13.04 -8.08 1.19
C LEU A 3 -11.77 -8.49 1.95
N SER A 4 -10.67 -7.75 1.75
CA SER A 4 -9.42 -7.92 2.51
C SER A 4 -9.63 -7.70 4.01
N MET A 5 -10.39 -6.66 4.38
CA MET A 5 -10.74 -6.40 5.77
C MET A 5 -11.56 -7.54 6.39
N MET A 6 -12.50 -8.14 5.67
CA MET A 6 -13.23 -9.31 6.17
C MET A 6 -12.28 -10.49 6.45
N PHE A 7 -11.38 -10.83 5.52
CA PHE A 7 -10.43 -11.91 5.73
C PHE A 7 -9.48 -11.64 6.90
N MET A 8 -8.94 -10.42 7.00
CA MET A 8 -8.07 -10.05 8.11
C MET A 8 -8.81 -10.10 9.45
N ASN A 9 -10.03 -9.55 9.53
CA ASN A 9 -10.83 -9.63 10.76
C ASN A 9 -11.12 -11.08 11.15
N TYR A 10 -11.44 -11.94 10.18
CA TYR A 10 -11.65 -13.38 10.44
C TYR A 10 -10.40 -14.04 11.03
N ILE A 11 -9.23 -13.82 10.44
CA ILE A 11 -7.95 -14.34 10.96
C ILE A 11 -7.69 -13.81 12.37
N ILE A 12 -7.91 -12.51 12.60
CA ILE A 12 -7.63 -11.88 13.90
C ILE A 12 -8.56 -12.40 14.99
N VAL A 13 -9.86 -12.57 14.71
CA VAL A 13 -10.82 -13.17 15.65
C VAL A 13 -10.37 -14.55 16.10
N LEU A 14 -9.88 -15.39 15.17
CA LEU A 14 -9.42 -16.74 15.49
C LEU A 14 -8.16 -16.75 16.38
N VAL A 15 -7.40 -15.66 16.40
CA VAL A 15 -6.07 -15.60 17.02
C VAL A 15 -6.08 -14.83 18.33
N SER A 16 -6.80 -13.72 18.43
CA SER A 16 -6.90 -12.92 19.66
C SER A 16 -8.30 -12.38 19.97
N GLY A 17 -9.33 -12.93 19.31
CA GLY A 17 -10.72 -12.63 19.64
C GLY A 17 -11.11 -11.18 19.33
N THR A 18 -12.03 -10.65 20.12
CA THR A 18 -12.63 -9.32 19.93
C THR A 18 -11.65 -8.17 20.15
N ASP A 19 -10.68 -8.35 21.06
CA ASP A 19 -9.69 -7.32 21.38
C ASP A 19 -8.74 -7.06 20.20
N GLY A 20 -8.29 -8.12 19.52
CA GLY A 20 -7.48 -7.97 18.30
C GLY A 20 -8.20 -7.23 17.18
N VAL A 21 -9.49 -7.48 17.01
CA VAL A 21 -10.33 -6.77 16.04
C VAL A 21 -10.42 -5.29 16.39
N ALA A 22 -10.58 -4.96 17.67
CA ALA A 22 -10.60 -3.58 18.15
C ALA A 22 -9.26 -2.88 17.91
N VAL A 23 -8.14 -3.56 18.16
CA VAL A 23 -6.78 -3.08 17.85
C VAL A 23 -6.64 -2.82 16.35
N TYR A 24 -7.03 -3.77 15.51
CA TYR A 24 -6.94 -3.62 14.05
C TYR A 24 -7.78 -2.47 13.54
N ALA A 25 -9.05 -2.38 13.95
CA ALA A 25 -9.95 -1.34 13.51
C ALA A 25 -9.45 0.05 13.93
N THR A 26 -8.96 0.19 15.16
CA THR A 26 -8.44 1.46 15.69
C THR A 26 -7.11 1.83 15.05
N GLY A 27 -6.19 0.88 14.97
CA GLY A 27 -4.88 1.08 14.33
C GLY A 27 -5.01 1.41 12.84
N TRP A 28 -5.97 0.80 12.15
CA TRP A 28 -6.23 1.10 10.74
C TRP A 28 -6.78 2.53 10.55
N ARG A 29 -7.59 3.05 11.49
CA ARG A 29 -8.02 4.47 11.44
C ARG A 29 -6.82 5.41 11.54
N ILE A 30 -5.89 5.13 12.46
CA ILE A 30 -4.65 5.91 12.58
C ILE A 30 -3.85 5.84 11.27
N ALA A 31 -3.72 4.63 10.68
CA ALA A 31 -3.03 4.44 9.42
C ALA A 31 -3.68 5.20 8.24
N THR A 32 -5.01 5.28 8.19
CA THR A 32 -5.71 6.07 7.15
C THR A 32 -5.46 7.57 7.26
N ILE A 33 -5.34 8.10 8.48
CA ILE A 33 -4.98 9.50 8.70
C ILE A 33 -3.53 9.74 8.26
N ALA A 34 -2.61 8.86 8.66
CA ALA A 34 -1.20 8.94 8.28
C ALA A 34 -1.00 8.86 6.77
N THR A 35 -1.80 8.07 6.04
CA THR A 35 -1.64 7.87 4.58
C THR A 35 -2.51 8.82 3.74
N ALA A 36 -3.25 9.75 4.36
CA ALA A 36 -4.16 10.65 3.64
C ALA A 36 -3.41 11.53 2.62
N HIS A 37 -2.21 12.02 2.96
CA HIS A 37 -1.38 12.79 2.02
C HIS A 37 -0.92 11.97 0.81
N LEU A 38 -0.67 10.67 1.01
CA LEU A 38 -0.29 9.76 -0.07
C LEU A 38 -1.43 9.59 -1.08
N MET A 39 -2.67 9.51 -0.58
CA MET A 39 -3.86 9.47 -1.43
C MET A 39 -4.00 10.74 -2.25
N GLY A 40 -3.75 11.91 -1.66
CA GLY A 40 -3.74 13.19 -2.38
C GLY A 40 -2.67 13.27 -3.47
N MET A 41 -1.47 12.71 -3.23
CA MET A 41 -0.45 12.60 -4.27
C MET A 41 -0.87 11.61 -5.36
N ALA A 42 -1.49 10.48 -5.00
CA ALA A 42 -1.91 9.46 -5.95
C ALA A 42 -2.97 9.99 -6.94
N THR A 43 -3.91 10.82 -6.47
CA THR A 43 -4.90 11.47 -7.35
C THR A 43 -4.27 12.52 -8.26
N ALA A 44 -3.27 13.26 -7.78
CA ALA A 44 -2.50 14.17 -8.63
C ALA A 44 -1.73 13.42 -9.73
N VAL A 45 -1.10 12.29 -9.40
CA VAL A 45 -0.41 11.43 -10.38
C VAL A 45 -1.37 10.90 -11.43
N ILE A 46 -2.58 10.50 -11.03
CA ILE A 46 -3.64 10.08 -11.94
C ILE A 46 -3.91 11.21 -12.95
N SER A 47 -4.22 12.42 -12.49
CA SER A 47 -4.52 13.55 -13.39
C SER A 47 -3.36 13.92 -14.32
N VAL A 48 -2.13 13.99 -13.82
CA VAL A 48 -0.94 14.35 -14.60
C VAL A 48 -0.61 13.26 -15.62
N CYS A 49 -0.68 11.98 -15.24
CA CYS A 49 -0.47 10.86 -16.14
C CYS A 49 -1.53 10.81 -17.24
N GLY A 50 -2.81 10.95 -16.89
CA GLY A 50 -3.91 10.94 -17.85
C GLY A 50 -3.76 12.05 -18.90
N THR A 51 -3.42 13.26 -18.45
CA THR A 51 -3.17 14.39 -19.35
C THR A 51 -1.96 14.14 -20.27
N ALA A 52 -0.86 13.62 -19.72
CA ALA A 52 0.35 13.31 -20.48
C ALA A 52 0.11 12.20 -21.52
N ILE A 53 -0.62 11.16 -21.15
CA ILE A 53 -0.98 10.05 -22.06
C ILE A 53 -1.90 10.56 -23.16
N GLY A 54 -2.90 11.39 -22.84
CA GLY A 54 -3.80 12.02 -23.80
C GLY A 54 -3.08 12.96 -24.77
N ALA A 55 -2.05 13.68 -24.31
CA ALA A 55 -1.20 14.53 -25.14
C ALA A 55 -0.10 13.77 -25.90
N HIS A 56 -0.07 12.43 -25.83
CA HIS A 56 0.99 11.59 -26.38
C HIS A 56 2.41 11.90 -25.86
N ASP A 57 2.53 12.54 -24.70
CA ASP A 57 3.80 12.83 -24.01
C ASP A 57 4.14 11.69 -23.03
N TYR A 58 4.59 10.57 -23.58
CA TYR A 58 4.92 9.37 -22.80
C TYR A 58 6.16 9.54 -21.92
N ILE A 59 6.99 10.55 -22.19
CA ILE A 59 8.12 10.88 -21.33
C ILE A 59 7.58 11.45 -20.02
N LYS A 60 6.66 12.42 -20.07
CA LYS A 60 5.99 12.92 -18.86
C LYS A 60 5.17 11.84 -18.16
N ALA A 61 4.49 10.97 -18.91
CA ALA A 61 3.75 9.84 -18.35
C ALA A 61 4.64 8.83 -17.60
N LYS A 62 5.95 8.79 -17.91
CA LYS A 62 6.95 8.03 -17.15
C LYS A 62 7.47 8.80 -15.93
N VAL A 63 7.86 10.04 -16.15
CA VAL A 63 8.58 10.81 -15.13
C VAL A 63 7.68 11.10 -13.94
N ALA A 64 6.40 11.42 -14.18
CA ALA A 64 5.45 11.73 -13.12
C ALA A 64 5.29 10.60 -12.06
N PRO A 65 4.92 9.35 -12.43
CA PRO A 65 4.75 8.29 -11.44
C PRO A 65 6.09 7.87 -10.82
N SER A 66 7.20 7.80 -11.58
CA SER A 66 8.51 7.47 -11.02
C SER A 66 9.01 8.52 -10.02
N TYR A 67 8.75 9.80 -10.27
CA TYR A 67 9.09 10.89 -9.34
C TYR A 67 8.23 10.82 -8.07
N SER A 68 6.92 10.66 -8.23
CA SER A 68 5.99 10.55 -7.09
C SER A 68 6.25 9.32 -6.23
N ILE A 69 6.69 8.21 -6.82
CA ILE A 69 7.14 7.03 -6.05
C ILE A 69 8.30 7.39 -5.14
N ARG A 70 9.34 8.07 -5.66
CA ARG A 70 10.52 8.44 -4.85
C ARG A 70 10.16 9.44 -3.75
N LEU A 71 9.41 10.48 -4.11
CA LEU A 71 8.99 11.50 -3.16
C LEU A 71 8.05 10.93 -2.09
N GLY A 72 7.05 10.16 -2.52
CA GLY A 72 6.10 9.51 -1.62
C GLY A 72 6.78 8.49 -0.70
N PHE A 73 7.72 7.70 -1.22
CA PHE A 73 8.51 6.80 -0.38
C PHE A 73 9.27 7.55 0.73
N LEU A 74 9.91 8.69 0.40
CA LEU A 74 10.59 9.51 1.40
C LEU A 74 9.63 10.08 2.44
N ILE A 75 8.48 10.61 2.01
CA ILE A 75 7.44 11.15 2.90
C ILE A 75 6.93 10.04 3.84
N GLU A 76 6.63 8.87 3.31
CA GLU A 76 6.14 7.73 4.09
C GLU A 76 7.21 7.15 5.02
N CYS A 77 8.50 7.22 4.66
CA CYS A 77 9.60 6.89 5.58
C CYS A 77 9.61 7.83 6.78
N VAL A 78 9.48 9.14 6.55
CA VAL A 78 9.40 10.13 7.62
C VAL A 78 8.14 9.91 8.47
N ALA A 79 6.99 9.71 7.83
CA ALA A 79 5.73 9.41 8.52
C ALA A 79 5.83 8.13 9.36
N GLY A 80 6.44 7.07 8.83
CA GLY A 80 6.69 5.83 9.56
C GLY A 80 7.60 6.03 10.78
N ILE A 81 8.69 6.79 10.65
CA ILE A 81 9.58 7.12 11.77
C ILE A 81 8.81 7.91 12.84
N LEU A 82 7.99 8.88 12.44
CA LEU A 82 7.18 9.66 13.37
C LEU A 82 6.15 8.78 14.08
N ILE A 83 5.40 7.94 13.36
CA ILE A 83 4.44 7.00 13.97
C ILE A 83 5.15 6.04 14.94
N PHE A 84 6.35 5.57 14.61
CA PHE A 84 7.13 4.70 15.48
C PHE A 84 7.52 5.41 16.79
N ALA A 85 8.10 6.61 16.67
CA ALA A 85 8.59 7.39 17.80
C ALA A 85 7.44 7.87 18.71
N PHE A 86 6.33 8.26 18.10
CA PHE A 86 5.14 8.77 18.80
C PHE A 86 4.08 7.69 19.04
N SER A 87 4.38 6.39 18.86
CA SER A 87 3.38 5.33 19.01
C SER A 87 2.75 5.34 20.40
N MET A 88 3.55 5.51 21.46
CA MET A 88 3.08 5.56 22.85
C MET A 88 2.21 6.78 23.16
N PRO A 89 2.55 8.02 22.78
CA PRO A 89 1.69 9.18 23.02
C PRO A 89 0.46 9.25 22.10
N ILE A 90 0.50 8.67 20.89
CA ILE A 90 -0.65 8.65 19.99
C ILE A 90 -1.75 7.72 20.51
N VAL A 91 -1.38 6.54 21.01
CA VAL A 91 -2.33 5.49 21.40
C VAL A 91 -3.39 5.96 22.42
N PRO A 92 -3.03 6.63 23.53
CA PRO A 92 -3.99 7.11 24.51
C PRO A 92 -5.09 7.99 23.91
N ILE A 93 -4.79 8.79 22.89
CA ILE A 93 -5.77 9.67 22.22
C ILE A 93 -6.90 8.85 21.59
N PHE A 94 -6.59 7.64 21.12
CA PHE A 94 -7.54 6.74 20.47
C PHE A 94 -8.11 5.67 21.41
N THR A 95 -7.60 5.56 22.64
CA THR A 95 -8.04 4.58 23.65
C THR A 95 -8.63 5.21 24.92
N GLN A 96 -9.06 6.48 24.87
CA GLN A 96 -9.59 7.19 26.05
C GLN A 96 -10.92 6.66 26.61
N SER A 97 -11.62 5.74 25.93
CA SER A 97 -12.82 5.12 26.47
C SER A 97 -12.48 4.03 27.51
N GLU A 98 -13.28 3.94 28.58
CA GLU A 98 -13.04 3.03 29.73
C GLU A 98 -12.88 1.55 29.33
N GLY A 99 -13.35 1.14 28.14
CA GLY A 99 -13.22 -0.21 27.60
C GLY A 99 -12.09 -0.43 26.57
N ALA A 100 -11.24 0.56 26.32
CA ALA A 100 -10.15 0.46 25.32
C ALA A 100 -8.74 0.61 25.92
N THR A 101 -8.63 0.87 27.22
CA THR A 101 -7.34 1.02 27.90
C THR A 101 -6.54 -0.28 27.91
N HIS A 102 -7.19 -1.45 27.96
CA HIS A 102 -6.51 -2.76 27.96
C HIS A 102 -5.82 -3.08 26.63
N ILE A 103 -6.29 -2.52 25.50
CA ILE A 103 -5.69 -2.75 24.17
C ILE A 103 -4.53 -1.79 23.83
N THR A 104 -4.20 -0.85 24.72
CA THR A 104 -3.17 0.18 24.52
C THR A 104 -1.81 -0.42 24.13
N GLY A 105 -1.36 -1.46 24.84
CA GLY A 105 -0.07 -2.10 24.57
C GLY A 105 -0.01 -2.76 23.19
N ASP A 106 -1.07 -3.48 22.84
CA ASP A 106 -1.20 -4.16 21.56
C ASP A 106 -1.32 -3.19 20.38
N LEU A 107 -2.03 -2.08 20.58
CA LEU A 107 -2.14 -1.02 19.59
C LEU A 107 -0.80 -0.33 19.35
N ALA A 108 -0.02 -0.08 20.41
CA ALA A 108 1.33 0.46 20.25
C ALA A 108 2.24 -0.50 19.46
N HIS A 109 2.16 -1.80 19.72
CA HIS A 109 2.90 -2.81 18.96
C HIS A 109 2.46 -2.85 17.49
N PHE A 110 1.14 -2.83 17.23
CA PHE A 110 0.58 -2.74 15.88
C PHE A 110 1.13 -1.53 15.11
N LEU A 111 1.09 -0.34 15.70
CA LEU A 111 1.57 0.88 15.06
C LEU A 111 3.06 0.81 14.73
N ARG A 112 3.88 0.25 15.62
CA ARG A 112 5.32 0.05 15.38
C ARG A 112 5.58 -0.88 14.20
N VAL A 113 4.82 -1.97 14.09
CA VAL A 113 4.92 -2.90 12.95
C VAL A 113 4.48 -2.22 11.64
N MET A 114 3.42 -1.40 11.69
CA MET A 114 2.92 -0.66 10.52
C MET A 114 3.89 0.40 9.98
N CYS A 115 4.92 0.78 10.73
CA CYS A 115 5.91 1.75 10.25
C CYS A 115 6.63 1.29 8.98
N ILE A 116 6.80 -0.03 8.79
CA ILE A 116 7.40 -0.62 7.60
C ILE A 116 6.38 -0.71 6.44
N PHE A 117 5.09 -0.75 6.75
CA PHE A 117 4.02 -0.79 5.75
C PHE A 117 3.93 0.52 4.97
N TYR A 118 4.11 1.67 5.61
CA TYR A 118 3.94 2.99 4.98
C TYR A 118 4.83 3.20 3.74
N PRO A 119 6.16 3.00 3.78
CA PRO A 119 7.00 3.18 2.59
C PRO A 119 6.66 2.18 1.47
N MET A 120 6.29 0.95 1.84
CA MET A 120 5.92 -0.07 0.87
C MET A 120 4.59 0.24 0.18
N LEU A 121 3.66 0.89 0.90
CA LEU A 121 2.37 1.31 0.36
C LEU A 121 2.54 2.30 -0.80
N ALA A 122 3.49 3.24 -0.70
CA ALA A 122 3.77 4.21 -1.76
C ALA A 122 4.08 3.52 -3.10
N LEU A 123 4.95 2.50 -3.08
CA LEU A 123 5.33 1.75 -4.27
C LEU A 123 4.11 1.13 -4.98
N GLY A 124 3.24 0.48 -4.21
CA GLY A 124 2.05 -0.19 -4.73
C GLY A 124 1.00 0.80 -5.23
N LEU A 125 0.75 1.86 -4.47
CA LEU A 125 -0.32 2.81 -4.76
C LEU A 125 -0.05 3.60 -6.05
N PHE A 126 1.14 4.18 -6.21
CA PHE A 126 1.46 4.95 -7.42
C PHE A 126 1.56 4.07 -8.67
N SER A 127 2.05 2.84 -8.53
CA SER A 127 2.08 1.88 -9.63
C SER A 127 0.66 1.51 -10.08
N SER A 128 -0.26 1.36 -9.12
CA SER A 128 -1.69 1.15 -9.37
C SER A 128 -2.36 2.36 -10.02
N SER A 129 -2.05 3.57 -9.58
CA SER A 129 -2.51 4.82 -10.20
C SER A 129 -2.08 4.91 -11.66
N PHE A 130 -0.82 4.59 -11.97
CA PHE A 130 -0.34 4.62 -13.35
C PHE A 130 -1.08 3.64 -14.27
N PHE A 131 -1.33 2.40 -13.84
CA PHE A 131 -2.09 1.44 -14.64
C PHE A 131 -3.54 1.85 -14.87
N GLN A 132 -4.17 2.54 -13.92
CA GLN A 132 -5.52 3.07 -14.09
C GLN A 132 -5.56 4.08 -15.25
N GLU A 133 -4.62 5.01 -15.28
CA GLU A 133 -4.54 6.04 -16.32
C GLU A 133 -4.07 5.53 -17.68
N ALA A 134 -3.23 4.49 -17.70
CA ALA A 134 -2.81 3.85 -18.94
C ALA A 134 -3.93 3.04 -19.64
N GLY A 135 -5.19 3.17 -19.20
CA GLY A 135 -6.32 2.40 -19.70
C GLY A 135 -6.24 0.91 -19.34
N LYS A 136 -5.42 0.56 -18.35
CA LYS A 136 -5.21 -0.81 -17.84
C LYS A 136 -5.75 -0.95 -16.42
N GLY A 137 -6.90 -0.33 -16.15
CA GLY A 137 -7.58 -0.39 -14.85
C GLY A 137 -7.82 -1.82 -14.36
N LEU A 138 -8.09 -2.77 -15.27
CA LEU A 138 -8.21 -4.18 -14.91
C LEU A 138 -6.91 -4.76 -14.34
N ASN A 139 -5.75 -4.43 -14.92
CA ASN A 139 -4.45 -4.85 -14.38
C ASN A 139 -4.21 -4.26 -12.99
N SER A 140 -4.61 -2.99 -12.82
CA SER A 140 -4.53 -2.32 -11.53
C SER A 140 -5.40 -2.97 -10.46
N LEU A 141 -6.62 -3.36 -10.84
CA LEU A 141 -7.56 -4.08 -9.98
C LEU A 141 -7.01 -5.46 -9.61
N ILE A 142 -6.56 -6.24 -10.59
CA ILE A 142 -5.99 -7.58 -10.37
C ILE A 142 -4.81 -7.51 -9.41
N ALA A 143 -3.88 -6.57 -9.64
CA ALA A 143 -2.72 -6.41 -8.78
C ALA A 143 -3.11 -5.95 -7.36
N THR A 144 -4.11 -5.08 -7.23
CA THR A 144 -4.63 -4.66 -5.91
C THR A 144 -5.30 -5.82 -5.17
N LEU A 145 -6.06 -6.66 -5.87
CA LEU A 145 -6.67 -7.86 -5.31
C LEU A 145 -5.61 -8.89 -4.91
N LEU A 146 -4.60 -9.12 -5.73
CA LEU A 146 -3.47 -9.99 -5.39
C LEU A 146 -2.76 -9.50 -4.13
N ARG A 147 -2.40 -8.21 -4.08
CA ARG A 147 -1.74 -7.61 -2.92
C ARG A 147 -2.58 -7.71 -1.66
N THR A 148 -3.81 -7.21 -1.70
CA THR A 148 -4.61 -6.97 -0.48
C THR A 148 -5.53 -8.13 -0.12
N THR A 149 -6.09 -8.84 -1.09
CA THR A 149 -7.05 -9.93 -0.85
C THR A 149 -6.39 -11.29 -0.80
N ILE A 150 -5.31 -11.51 -1.56
CA ILE A 150 -4.66 -12.83 -1.65
C ILE A 150 -3.42 -12.87 -0.77
N PHE A 151 -2.40 -12.07 -1.06
CA PHE A 151 -1.12 -12.13 -0.35
C PHE A 151 -1.25 -11.70 1.11
N THR A 152 -1.91 -10.57 1.38
CA THR A 152 -2.03 -10.07 2.76
C THR A 152 -2.65 -11.11 3.71
N PRO A 153 -3.83 -11.69 3.43
CA PRO A 153 -4.42 -12.69 4.33
C PRO A 153 -3.67 -14.02 4.30
N LEU A 154 -3.10 -14.43 3.15
CA LEU A 154 -2.31 -15.65 3.04
C LEU A 154 -1.09 -15.60 3.97
N PHE A 155 -0.30 -14.52 3.90
CA PHE A 155 0.86 -14.36 4.77
C PHE A 155 0.45 -14.16 6.23
N ALA A 156 -0.63 -13.43 6.50
CA ALA A 156 -1.17 -13.30 7.86
C ALA A 156 -1.54 -14.66 8.46
N ALA A 157 -2.27 -15.51 7.72
CA ALA A 157 -2.62 -16.85 8.17
C ALA A 157 -1.39 -17.75 8.33
N LEU A 158 -0.43 -17.68 7.38
CA LEU A 158 0.82 -18.44 7.44
C LEU A 158 1.60 -18.12 8.73
N LEU A 159 1.82 -16.84 9.01
CA LEU A 159 2.60 -16.39 10.17
C LEU A 159 1.83 -16.59 11.48
N ALA A 160 0.52 -16.33 11.49
CA ALA A 160 -0.30 -16.49 12.69
C ALA A 160 -0.44 -17.96 13.11
N PHE A 161 -0.77 -18.87 12.18
CA PHE A 161 -1.09 -20.26 12.50
C PHE A 161 0.08 -21.23 12.32
N ILE A 162 0.84 -21.16 11.21
CA ILE A 162 1.91 -22.13 10.95
C ILE A 162 3.15 -21.83 11.81
N PHE A 163 3.54 -20.57 11.89
CA PHE A 163 4.67 -20.13 12.71
C PHE A 163 4.29 -19.89 14.19
N ASN A 164 3.02 -20.11 14.57
CA ASN A 164 2.49 -19.90 15.92
C ASN A 164 2.81 -18.50 16.51
N MET A 165 2.92 -17.48 15.67
CA MET A 165 3.20 -16.11 16.12
C MET A 165 1.95 -15.36 16.59
N GLY A 166 0.78 -15.99 16.48
CA GLY A 166 -0.49 -15.41 16.90
C GLY A 166 -0.72 -14.02 16.31
N GLN A 167 -1.12 -13.07 17.16
CA GLN A 167 -1.51 -11.71 16.74
C GLN A 167 -0.36 -10.97 16.06
N ALA A 168 0.88 -11.12 16.55
CA ALA A 168 2.04 -10.53 15.90
C ALA A 168 2.25 -11.09 14.49
N GLY A 169 1.95 -12.38 14.27
CA GLY A 169 1.99 -13.00 12.95
C GLY A 169 1.01 -12.37 11.96
N ALA A 170 -0.18 -12.00 12.40
CA ALA A 170 -1.16 -11.30 11.56
C ALA A 170 -0.65 -9.92 11.12
N TRP A 171 -0.02 -9.16 12.03
CA TRP A 171 0.56 -7.85 11.71
C TRP A 171 1.72 -7.94 10.72
N TRP A 172 2.67 -8.85 10.98
CA TRP A 172 3.80 -9.06 10.08
C TRP A 172 3.37 -9.61 8.73
N GLY A 173 2.39 -10.51 8.70
CA GLY A 173 1.83 -11.02 7.45
C GLY A 173 1.16 -9.94 6.62
N LEU A 174 0.52 -8.96 7.26
CA LEU A 174 -0.02 -7.79 6.57
C LEU A 174 1.08 -6.97 5.90
N VAL A 175 2.16 -6.67 6.65
CA VAL A 175 3.31 -5.90 6.14
C VAL A 175 3.98 -6.64 4.99
N ILE A 176 4.30 -7.93 5.16
CA ILE A 176 5.01 -8.74 4.18
C ILE A 176 4.16 -8.95 2.93
N GLY A 177 2.87 -9.30 3.09
CA GLY A 177 1.97 -9.52 1.96
C GLY A 177 1.75 -8.25 1.14
N ASN A 178 1.60 -7.10 1.81
CA ASN A 178 1.54 -5.81 1.11
C ASN A 178 2.87 -5.44 0.47
N GLY A 179 3.98 -5.69 1.17
CA GLY A 179 5.32 -5.40 0.67
C GLY A 179 5.64 -6.12 -0.62
N ILE A 180 5.46 -7.45 -0.62
CA ILE A 180 5.66 -8.30 -1.79
C ILE A 180 4.71 -7.90 -2.91
N GLY A 181 3.42 -7.72 -2.62
CA GLY A 181 2.45 -7.34 -3.64
C GLY A 181 2.74 -5.96 -4.25
N SER A 182 3.17 -4.99 -3.43
CA SER A 182 3.55 -3.65 -3.90
C SER A 182 4.81 -3.67 -4.74
N LEU A 183 5.80 -4.48 -4.35
CA LEU A 183 7.04 -4.65 -5.09
C LEU A 183 6.80 -5.31 -6.46
N LEU A 184 6.02 -6.38 -6.49
CA LEU A 184 5.62 -7.03 -7.74
C LEU A 184 4.89 -6.07 -8.67
N MET A 185 4.00 -5.25 -8.11
CA MET A 185 3.26 -4.26 -8.87
C MET A 185 4.17 -3.15 -9.42
N TYR A 186 5.14 -2.69 -8.63
CA TYR A 186 6.15 -1.73 -9.06
C TYR A 186 6.99 -2.27 -10.21
N ILE A 187 7.49 -3.51 -10.09
CA ILE A 187 8.27 -4.16 -11.15
C ILE A 187 7.43 -4.30 -12.43
N TRP A 188 6.15 -4.68 -12.30
CA TRP A 188 5.26 -4.80 -13.44
C TRP A 188 5.00 -3.45 -14.12
N ALA A 189 4.76 -2.39 -13.34
CA ALA A 189 4.57 -1.04 -13.87
C ALA A 189 5.82 -0.54 -14.62
N GLU A 190 7.00 -0.72 -14.04
CA GLU A 190 8.29 -0.39 -14.69
C GLU A 190 8.49 -1.17 -15.99
N TYR A 191 8.20 -2.48 -16.00
CA TYR A 191 8.32 -3.30 -17.20
C TYR A 191 7.35 -2.86 -18.31
N PHE A 192 6.09 -2.66 -17.97
CA PHE A 192 5.05 -2.21 -18.91
C PHE A 192 5.42 -0.86 -19.53
N LEU A 193 5.91 0.05 -18.70
CA LEU A 193 6.30 1.39 -19.13
C LEU A 193 7.53 1.37 -20.04
N ARG A 194 8.52 0.51 -19.76
CA ARG A 194 9.68 0.29 -20.64
C ARG A 194 9.29 -0.30 -21.99
N ALA A 195 8.35 -1.26 -22.00
CA ALA A 195 7.82 -1.84 -23.23
C ALA A 195 7.12 -0.78 -24.09
N LEU A 196 6.27 0.05 -23.50
CA LEU A 196 5.55 1.12 -24.18
C LEU A 196 6.50 2.10 -24.90
N LEU A 197 7.62 2.45 -24.25
CA LEU A 197 8.63 3.36 -24.81
C LEU A 197 9.47 2.71 -25.92
N ARG A 198 9.77 1.40 -25.82
CA ARG A 198 10.47 0.68 -26.89
C ARG A 198 9.64 0.57 -28.16
N THR A 199 8.36 0.24 -28.05
CA THR A 199 7.49 0.05 -29.22
C THR A 199 7.34 1.34 -30.03
N LYS A 200 7.25 2.51 -29.37
CA LYS A 200 7.11 3.81 -30.07
C LYS A 200 8.41 4.39 -30.63
N TYR A 201 9.57 4.06 -30.04
CA TYR A 201 10.85 4.46 -30.63
C TYR A 201 11.03 3.82 -32.01
N ILE A 202 10.63 2.55 -32.16
CA ILE A 202 10.70 1.79 -33.41
C ILE A 202 9.75 2.38 -34.48
N THR A 203 8.53 2.77 -34.12
CA THR A 203 7.57 3.36 -35.08
C THR A 203 8.00 4.75 -35.58
N ARG A 204 8.73 5.52 -34.77
CA ARG A 204 9.26 6.84 -35.19
C ARG A 204 10.45 6.71 -36.15
N THR A 205 11.28 5.67 -36.00
CA THR A 205 12.38 5.38 -36.93
C THR A 205 11.89 4.81 -38.27
N GLU A 206 10.80 4.04 -38.30
CA GLU A 206 10.22 3.55 -39.57
C GLU A 206 9.40 4.63 -40.31
N GLY A 207 8.77 5.56 -39.59
CA GLY A 207 8.02 6.67 -40.19
C GLY A 207 8.87 7.86 -40.66
N THR A 208 10.20 7.83 -40.48
CA THR A 208 11.14 8.82 -41.03
C THR A 208 11.93 8.30 -42.22
N SER A 209 11.68 7.05 -42.62
CA SER A 209 12.27 6.39 -43.80
C SER A 209 11.28 6.21 -44.96
N ALA A 210 10.18 6.98 -44.98
CA ALA A 210 9.22 7.07 -46.08
C ALA A 210 8.98 8.54 -46.42
#